data_AF-A0A5D2EN29-F1
#
_entry.id   AF-A0A5D2EN29-F1
#
_cell.length_a   1.000
_cell.length_b   1.000
_cell.length_c   1.000
_cell.angle_alpha   90.00
_cell.angle_beta   90.00
_cell.angle_gamma   90.00
#
_symmetry.space_group_name_H-M   'P 1'
#
loop_
_entity.id
_entity.type
_entity.pdbx_description
1 polymer ?
#
loop_
_entity_poly.entity_id
_entity_poly.type
_entity_poly.pdbx_seq_one_letter_code
_entity_poly.pdbx_strand_id
1 'polypeptide(L)'
;MEAIAVVPKDIGTAGALRAISHYLNAKDILVVSGDLVSDVSPGAVAVTHWRHDAIVIATLCSVPISGSSELGSFGGKDKTKKPGRYNIIGLDPCKQFLLHIATGAEIEKDTRLQKHLLHAVGQVLHTV
;
A
#
# COMPACT_ATOMS: atom_id res chain seq x y z
N MET A 1 -3.62 6.10 29.28
CA MET A 1 -2.67 7.22 29.12
C MET A 1 -2.55 7.45 27.63
N GLU A 2 -3.04 8.58 27.12
CA GLU A 2 -2.95 8.93 25.71
C GLU A 2 -1.69 9.76 25.52
N ALA A 3 -0.67 9.20 24.86
CA ALA A 3 0.61 9.86 24.63
C ALA A 3 0.59 10.47 23.23
N ILE A 4 0.66 11.81 23.17
CA ILE A 4 0.77 12.55 21.91
C ILE A 4 2.23 13.00 21.76
N ALA A 5 2.86 12.61 20.66
CA ALA A 5 4.21 13.03 20.31
C ALA A 5 4.17 13.88 19.04
N VAL A 6 4.80 15.05 19.07
CA VAL A 6 4.91 15.94 17.92
C VAL A 6 6.22 15.62 17.19
N VAL A 7 6.11 15.38 15.90
CA VAL A 7 7.24 15.09 15.00
C VAL A 7 7.35 16.16 13.92
N PRO A 8 8.56 16.51 13.45
CA PRO A 8 8.74 17.42 12.33
C PRO A 8 7.97 16.98 11.08
N LYS A 9 7.48 17.93 10.28
CA LYS A 9 6.67 17.62 9.10
C LYS A 9 7.49 17.04 7.95
N ASP A 10 8.78 17.35 7.91
CA ASP A 10 9.73 16.95 6.88
C ASP A 10 10.24 15.52 7.04
N ILE A 11 9.95 14.86 8.17
CA ILE A 11 10.29 13.45 8.35
C ILE A 11 9.12 12.56 7.92
N GLY A 12 9.38 11.61 7.02
CA GLY A 12 8.38 10.63 6.60
C GLY A 12 7.97 9.65 7.71
N THR A 13 6.99 8.80 7.45
CA THR A 13 6.39 7.88 8.44
C THR A 13 7.43 7.05 9.20
N ALA A 14 8.43 6.49 8.51
CA ALA A 14 9.51 5.73 9.15
C ALA A 14 10.39 6.58 10.09
N GLY A 15 10.63 7.84 9.73
CA GLY A 15 11.35 8.80 10.58
C GLY A 15 10.54 9.16 11.82
N ALA A 16 9.24 9.41 11.65
CA ALA A 16 8.32 9.66 12.75
C ALA A 16 8.26 8.49 13.74
N LEU A 17 8.11 7.25 13.24
CA LEU A 17 8.13 6.05 14.08
C LEU A 17 9.43 5.90 14.87
N ARG A 18 10.57 6.22 14.25
CA ARG A 18 11.87 6.19 14.94
C ARG A 18 11.94 7.23 16.05
N ALA A 19 11.41 8.44 15.82
CA ALA A 19 11.40 9.51 16.80
C ALA A 19 10.52 9.22 18.04
N ILE A 20 9.53 8.33 17.91
CA ILE A 20 8.63 7.93 19.02
C ILE A 20 8.92 6.53 19.56
N SER A 21 10.00 5.88 19.09
CA SER A 21 10.28 4.46 19.37
C SER A 21 10.36 4.11 20.86
N HIS A 22 10.82 5.04 21.70
CA HIS A 22 10.87 4.89 23.16
C HIS A 22 9.48 4.83 23.83
N TYR A 23 8.41 5.20 23.12
CA TYR A 23 7.03 5.01 23.59
C TYR A 23 6.41 3.68 23.12
N LEU A 24 7.03 2.99 22.15
CA LEU A 24 6.50 1.78 21.53
C LEU A 24 6.93 0.54 22.34
N ASN A 25 6.19 0.24 23.40
CA ASN A 25 6.47 -0.89 24.29
C ASN A 25 5.71 -2.18 23.93
N ALA A 26 4.77 -2.11 22.99
CA ALA A 26 4.02 -3.27 22.54
C ALA A 26 4.87 -4.15 21.61
N LYS A 27 4.62 -5.47 21.64
CA LYS A 27 5.26 -6.43 20.72
C LYS A 27 4.95 -6.09 19.26
N ASP A 28 3.69 -5.82 19.00
CA ASP A 28 3.16 -5.53 17.66
C ASP A 28 2.54 -4.12 17.67
N ILE A 29 2.71 -3.38 16.58
CA ILE A 29 2.13 -2.04 16.42
C ILE A 29 1.21 -2.02 15.20
N LEU A 30 0.11 -1.26 15.30
CA LEU A 30 -0.75 -0.94 14.17
C LEU A 30 -0.50 0.52 13.78
N VAL A 31 -0.06 0.74 12.53
CA VAL A 31 0.17 2.08 12.00
C VAL A 31 -1.01 2.45 11.10
N VAL A 32 -1.67 3.56 11.42
CA VAL A 32 -2.82 4.09 10.69
C VAL A 32 -2.53 5.53 10.26
N SER A 33 -2.94 5.90 9.06
CA SER A 33 -2.86 7.28 8.59
C SER A 33 -4.04 8.09 9.13
N GLY A 34 -3.82 9.38 9.43
CA GLY A 34 -4.87 10.26 9.95
C GLY A 34 -6.02 10.54 8.97
N ASP A 35 -5.81 10.25 7.69
CA ASP A 35 -6.80 10.36 6.61
C ASP A 35 -7.41 9.00 6.19
N LEU A 36 -7.13 7.92 6.95
CA LEU A 36 -7.67 6.61 6.62
C LEU A 36 -9.20 6.59 6.78
N VAL A 37 -9.88 6.26 5.69
CA VAL A 37 -11.29 5.86 5.69
C VAL A 37 -11.35 4.41 5.24
N SER A 38 -11.76 3.52 6.13
CA SER A 38 -11.82 2.08 5.86
C SER A 38 -12.98 1.43 6.60
N ASP A 39 -13.62 0.46 5.94
CA ASP A 39 -14.59 -0.47 6.50
C ASP A 39 -13.92 -1.70 7.15
N VAL A 40 -12.61 -1.87 6.96
CA VAL A 40 -11.84 -2.96 7.57
C VAL A 40 -11.57 -2.62 9.03
N SER A 41 -12.09 -3.47 9.93
CA SER A 41 -11.83 -3.28 11.36
C SER A 41 -10.35 -3.49 11.73
N PRO A 42 -9.77 -2.67 12.62
CA PRO A 42 -8.42 -2.89 13.16
C PRO A 42 -8.23 -4.30 13.75
N GLY A 43 -9.29 -4.84 14.38
CA GLY A 43 -9.28 -6.20 14.94
C GLY A 43 -9.12 -7.28 13.88
N ALA A 44 -9.73 -7.13 12.70
CA ALA A 44 -9.55 -8.07 11.60
C ALA A 44 -8.10 -8.08 11.09
N VAL A 45 -7.46 -6.90 11.03
CA VAL A 45 -6.04 -6.78 10.67
C VAL A 45 -5.16 -7.49 11.70
N ALA A 46 -5.39 -7.24 12.99
CA ALA A 46 -4.64 -7.87 14.08
C ALA A 46 -4.80 -9.40 14.12
N VAL A 47 -6.02 -9.91 13.93
CA VAL A 47 -6.28 -11.36 13.86
C VAL A 47 -5.59 -11.98 12.65
N THR A 48 -5.60 -11.31 11.50
CA THR A 48 -4.93 -11.79 10.29
C THR A 48 -3.41 -11.86 10.50
N HIS A 49 -2.83 -10.84 11.15
CA HIS A 49 -1.41 -10.79 11.49
C HIS A 49 -1.01 -11.98 12.36
N TRP A 50 -1.79 -12.23 13.41
CA TRP A 50 -1.53 -13.33 14.31
C TRP A 50 -1.74 -14.71 13.68
N ARG A 51 -2.80 -14.89 12.88
CA ARG A 51 -3.09 -16.17 12.21
C ARG A 51 -2.02 -16.60 11.22
N HIS A 52 -1.40 -15.64 10.54
CA HIS A 52 -0.36 -15.91 9.56
C HIS A 52 1.05 -15.86 10.14
N ASP A 53 1.20 -15.54 11.44
CA ASP A 53 2.49 -15.22 12.07
C ASP A 53 3.34 -14.28 11.19
N ALA A 54 2.66 -13.27 10.63
CA ALA A 54 3.25 -12.39 9.63
C ALA A 54 4.17 -11.37 10.29
N ILE A 55 5.29 -11.03 9.65
CA ILE A 55 6.18 -9.95 10.11
C ILE A 55 5.55 -8.57 9.83
N VAL A 56 4.81 -8.46 8.72
CA VAL A 56 4.10 -7.25 8.31
C VAL A 56 2.81 -7.65 7.61
N ILE A 57 1.73 -6.93 7.90
CA ILE A 57 0.50 -6.94 7.09
C ILE A 57 0.22 -5.52 6.60
N ALA A 58 -0.21 -5.44 5.34
CA ALA A 58 -0.75 -4.22 4.75
C ALA A 58 -2.16 -4.50 4.23
N THR A 59 -3.06 -3.54 4.43
CA THR A 59 -4.40 -3.57 3.84
C THR A 59 -4.38 -2.86 2.50
N LEU A 60 -4.88 -3.53 1.46
CA LEU A 60 -5.02 -2.97 0.13
C LEU A 60 -6.51 -2.81 -0.19
N CYS A 61 -6.86 -1.74 -0.89
CA CYS A 61 -8.18 -1.55 -1.46
C CYS A 61 -8.05 -1.29 -2.96
N SER A 62 -9.00 -1.79 -3.74
CA SER A 62 -9.10 -1.40 -5.14
C SER A 62 -9.43 0.09 -5.23
N VAL A 63 -8.78 0.80 -6.15
CA VAL A 63 -9.10 2.21 -6.40
C VAL A 63 -10.60 2.28 -6.79
N PRO A 64 -11.41 3.09 -6.11
CA PRO A 64 -12.82 3.25 -6.48
C PRO A 64 -12.90 3.65 -7.93
N ILE A 65 -13.67 2.92 -8.73
CA ILE A 65 -14.05 3.36 -10.07
C ILE A 65 -14.97 4.55 -9.85
N SER A 66 -14.42 5.76 -9.79
CA SER A 66 -15.22 6.97 -9.83
C SER A 66 -16.04 6.90 -11.11
N GLY A 67 -17.36 6.76 -10.98
CA GLY A 67 -18.26 6.80 -12.12
C GLY A 67 -17.93 8.02 -12.96
N SER A 68 -17.86 7.83 -14.28
CA SER A 68 -17.66 8.90 -15.25
C SER A 68 -18.46 10.14 -14.86
N SER A 69 -17.77 11.18 -14.37
CA SER A 69 -18.29 12.53 -14.36
C SER A 69 -17.54 13.27 -15.44
N GLU A 70 -18.05 13.11 -16.67
CA GLU A 70 -17.89 14.14 -17.68
C GLU A 70 -18.52 15.42 -17.14
N LEU A 71 -17.69 16.38 -16.72
CA LEU A 71 -18.08 17.78 -16.74
C LEU A 71 -16.83 18.65 -16.86
N GLY A 72 -16.66 19.24 -18.05
CA GLY A 72 -15.62 20.23 -18.31
C GLY A 72 -15.12 20.22 -19.76
N SER A 73 -15.99 20.61 -20.69
CA SER A 73 -15.56 21.09 -22.01
C SER A 73 -14.49 22.18 -21.82
N PHE A 74 -13.28 21.94 -22.31
CA PHE A 74 -12.38 22.98 -22.80
C PHE A 74 -11.62 22.43 -24.00
N GLY A 75 -11.72 23.17 -25.11
CA GLY A 75 -11.32 22.71 -26.43
C GLY A 75 -9.82 22.49 -26.61
N GLY A 76 -9.51 21.69 -27.63
CA GLY A 76 -8.36 21.91 -28.50
C GLY A 76 -6.99 21.45 -27.98
N LYS A 77 -6.53 20.36 -28.61
CA LYS A 77 -5.14 19.95 -28.87
C LYS A 77 -4.49 19.01 -27.84
N ASP A 78 -4.59 17.74 -28.22
CA ASP A 78 -3.79 16.58 -27.87
C ASP A 78 -2.51 16.84 -27.05
N LYS A 79 -2.53 16.39 -25.80
CA LYS A 79 -1.36 15.99 -25.02
C LYS A 79 -1.77 14.75 -24.22
N THR A 80 -1.50 13.59 -24.81
CA THR A 80 -1.25 12.28 -24.17
C THR A 80 -1.75 12.19 -22.73
N LYS A 81 -2.86 11.48 -22.49
CA LYS A 81 -3.28 11.05 -21.15
C LYS A 81 -2.03 10.48 -20.46
N LYS A 82 -1.47 11.17 -19.46
CA LYS A 82 -0.39 10.60 -18.66
C LYS A 82 -0.92 9.27 -18.14
N PRO A 83 -0.23 8.13 -18.36
CA PRO A 83 -0.63 6.89 -17.72
C PRO A 83 -0.76 7.19 -16.23
N GLY A 84 -1.91 6.84 -15.64
CA GLY A 84 -2.13 7.02 -14.22
C GLY A 84 -0.97 6.38 -13.47
N ARG A 85 -0.42 7.08 -12.47
CA ARG A 85 0.67 6.55 -11.65
C ARG A 85 0.07 5.54 -10.68
N TYR A 86 -0.21 4.35 -11.17
CA TYR A 86 -0.72 3.25 -10.37
C TYR A 86 0.44 2.47 -9.76
N ASN A 87 0.25 1.97 -8.55
CA ASN A 87 1.19 1.04 -7.95
C ASN A 87 0.81 -0.38 -8.42
N ILE A 88 1.80 -1.16 -8.85
CA ILE A 88 1.59 -2.57 -9.15
C ILE A 88 1.90 -3.37 -7.89
N ILE A 89 0.92 -4.14 -7.43
CA ILE A 89 1.08 -5.05 -6.30
C ILE A 89 0.93 -6.48 -6.80
N GLY A 90 1.98 -7.28 -6.62
CA GLY A 90 1.99 -8.71 -6.94
C GLY A 90 1.77 -9.54 -5.69
N LEU A 91 0.73 -10.39 -5.69
CA LEU A 91 0.35 -11.26 -4.58
C LEU A 91 0.42 -12.74 -4.99
N ASP A 92 0.73 -13.60 -4.01
CA ASP A 92 0.45 -15.04 -4.10
C ASP A 92 -1.09 -15.23 -4.09
N PRO A 93 -1.70 -15.80 -5.14
CA PRO A 93 -3.15 -15.93 -5.24
C PRO A 93 -3.75 -16.85 -4.16
N CYS A 94 -3.00 -17.82 -3.67
CA CYS A 94 -3.45 -18.80 -2.68
C CYS A 94 -3.31 -18.27 -1.26
N LYS A 95 -2.17 -17.64 -0.96
CA LYS A 95 -1.81 -17.24 0.42
C LYS A 95 -1.95 -15.76 0.70
N GLN A 96 -2.19 -14.94 -0.33
CA GLN A 96 -2.23 -13.49 -0.24
C GLN A 96 -0.93 -12.88 0.33
N PHE A 97 0.20 -13.56 0.11
CA PHE A 97 1.52 -13.05 0.47
C PHE A 97 1.99 -12.04 -0.57
N LEU A 98 2.60 -10.96 -0.09
CA LEU A 98 3.17 -9.94 -0.94
C LEU A 98 4.45 -10.45 -1.61
N LEU A 99 4.49 -10.42 -2.94
CA LEU A 99 5.61 -10.89 -3.76
C LEU A 99 6.32 -9.77 -4.50
N HIS A 100 5.59 -8.70 -4.86
CA HIS A 100 6.13 -7.59 -5.64
C HIS A 100 5.40 -6.29 -5.32
N ILE A 101 6.16 -5.20 -5.23
CA ILE A 101 5.63 -3.83 -5.23
C ILE A 101 6.47 -3.05 -6.24
N ALA A 102 5.80 -2.33 -7.13
CA ALA A 102 6.45 -1.32 -7.96
C ALA A 102 5.57 -0.08 -8.01
N THR A 103 6.15 1.09 -7.79
CA THR A 103 5.41 2.35 -7.89
C THR A 103 5.27 2.77 -9.35
N GLY A 104 4.22 3.51 -9.69
CA GLY A 104 4.04 4.04 -11.05
C GLY A 104 5.16 4.99 -11.51
N ALA A 105 6.02 5.46 -10.60
CA ALA A 105 7.22 6.23 -10.93
C ALA A 105 8.43 5.33 -11.29
N GLU A 106 8.46 4.10 -10.79
CA GLU A 106 9.50 3.09 -11.07
C GLU A 106 9.21 2.31 -12.35
N ILE A 107 7.96 2.34 -12.83
CA ILE A 107 7.53 1.60 -14.02
C ILE A 107 7.64 2.50 -15.24
N GLU A 108 8.72 2.33 -16.02
CA GLU A 108 8.87 3.03 -17.29
C GLU A 108 8.15 2.31 -18.43
N LYS A 109 8.65 1.14 -18.84
CA LYS A 109 8.10 0.30 -19.92
C LYS A 109 7.94 -1.15 -19.52
N ASP A 110 8.93 -1.68 -18.81
CA ASP A 110 8.96 -3.05 -18.31
C ASP A 110 9.14 -3.07 -16.78
N THR A 111 8.54 -4.06 -16.12
CA THR A 111 8.78 -4.34 -14.71
C THR A 111 9.59 -5.63 -14.57
N ARG A 112 10.60 -5.63 -13.70
CA ARG A 112 11.47 -6.79 -13.48
C ARG A 112 10.92 -7.62 -12.33
N LEU A 113 10.61 -8.88 -12.60
CA LEU A 113 10.25 -9.86 -11.59
C LEU A 113 11.32 -10.94 -11.50
N GLN A 114 11.68 -11.35 -10.29
CA GLN A 114 12.69 -12.38 -10.09
C GLN A 114 12.12 -13.77 -10.42
N LYS A 115 12.79 -14.49 -11.34
CA LYS A 115 12.34 -15.81 -11.81
C LYS A 115 12.17 -16.84 -10.69
N HIS A 116 12.98 -16.78 -9.64
CA HIS A 116 12.86 -17.72 -8.52
C HIS A 116 11.56 -17.52 -7.72
N LEU A 117 11.03 -16.28 -7.63
CA LEU A 117 9.74 -16.01 -7.01
C LEU A 117 8.62 -16.68 -7.81
N LEU A 118 8.64 -16.52 -9.14
CA LEU A 118 7.70 -17.20 -10.04
C LEU A 118 7.75 -18.73 -9.89
N HIS A 119 8.95 -19.30 -9.78
CA HIS A 119 9.10 -20.74 -9.59
C HIS A 119 8.56 -21.20 -8.23
N ALA A 120 8.69 -20.38 -7.18
CA ALA A 120 8.22 -20.71 -5.84
C ALA A 120 6.69 -20.69 -5.72
N VAL A 121 6.02 -19.75 -6.41
CA VAL A 121 4.55 -19.57 -6.29
C VAL A 121 3.75 -20.08 -7.48
N GLY A 122 4.41 -20.37 -8.60
CA GLY A 122 3.79 -20.80 -9.87
C GLY A 122 3.07 -19.68 -10.62
N GLN A 123 2.32 -18.83 -9.91
CA GLN A 123 1.56 -17.71 -10.44
C GLN A 123 1.60 -16.51 -9.49
N VAL A 124 1.57 -15.30 -10.06
CA VAL A 124 1.42 -14.05 -9.32
C VAL A 124 0.18 -13.33 -9.82
N LEU A 125 -0.68 -12.89 -8.90
CA LEU A 125 -1.81 -12.01 -9.20
C LEU A 125 -1.35 -10.56 -9.09
N HIS A 126 -1.42 -9.79 -10.18
CA HIS A 126 -1.12 -8.36 -10.16
C HIS A 126 -2.41 -7.55 -10.01
N THR A 127 -2.43 -6.63 -9.04
CA THR A 127 -3.49 -5.62 -8.89
C THR A 127 -2.90 -4.23 -9.11
N VAL A 128 -3.68 -3.36 -9.75
CA VAL A 128 -3.33 -1.98 -10.16
C VAL A 128 -4.25 -1.01 -9.43
#